data_AF-A0A2E8S2N8-F1
#
_entry.id   AF-A0A2E8S2N8-F1
#
_cell.length_a   1.000
_cell.length_b   1.000
_cell.length_c   1.000
_cell.angle_alpha   90.00
_cell.angle_beta   90.00
_cell.angle_gamma   90.00
#
_symmetry.space_group_name_H-M   'P 1'
#
loop_
_entity.id
_entity.type
_entity.pdbx_description
1 polymer ?
#
loop_
_entity_poly.entity_id
_entity_poly.type
_entity_poly.pdbx_seq_one_letter_code
_entity_poly.pdbx_strand_id
1 'polypeptide(L)'
;MFPMPKFISRSFDTVKGSWPAEASGTNHPKALGCLMRWGIFTLQMKDFLMVPKFRRQPKLVIATMALGLALTTGLSVGLLVGHTWQRPEYTLQGWDIPVSASASVAGPTVAAATGPIDDRIEGLFTIDSLSGRLQCAILYTQGPRQNQFAAVYEASVFEDLNIEGTKKPNYLLLTGYANLARGRGNSGSIQPANCVAYVVDGNTGHFAVYGVPWSPNLVSRGTPQGGSLRLLDVGTARMEQIRE
;
A
#
# COMPACT_ATOMS: atom_id res chain seq x y z
N MET A 1 46.71 22.22 -24.90
CA MET A 1 47.42 20.98 -24.52
C MET A 1 47.58 21.00 -23.01
N PHE A 2 46.67 20.36 -22.28
CA PHE A 2 46.66 20.27 -20.82
C PHE A 2 46.36 18.80 -20.44
N PRO A 3 47.08 18.21 -19.46
CA PRO A 3 47.05 16.77 -19.22
C PRO A 3 45.86 16.32 -18.35
N MET A 4 45.29 15.16 -18.71
CA MET A 4 44.22 14.45 -18.00
C MET A 4 44.74 13.75 -16.73
N PRO A 5 43.96 13.69 -15.64
CA PRO A 5 44.26 12.85 -14.49
C PRO A 5 43.73 11.41 -14.64
N LYS A 6 44.49 10.48 -14.04
CA LYS A 6 44.46 9.03 -14.18
C LYS A 6 43.22 8.37 -13.55
N PHE A 7 42.67 7.39 -14.28
CA PHE A 7 41.72 6.39 -13.79
C PHE A 7 42.38 5.50 -12.72
N ILE A 8 41.77 5.39 -11.55
CA ILE A 8 42.13 4.42 -10.50
C ILE A 8 41.04 3.35 -10.49
N SER A 9 41.36 2.16 -11.01
CA SER A 9 40.55 0.95 -10.87
C SER A 9 40.75 0.36 -9.47
N ARG A 10 39.71 0.29 -8.66
CA ARG A 10 39.71 -0.54 -7.45
C ARG A 10 38.92 -1.82 -7.71
N SER A 11 39.60 -2.92 -7.40
CA SER A 11 39.21 -4.31 -7.51
C SER A 11 38.02 -4.65 -6.60
N PHE A 12 37.17 -5.53 -7.13
CA PHE A 12 36.13 -6.26 -6.41
C PHE A 12 36.74 -7.14 -5.31
N ASP A 13 36.50 -6.81 -4.05
CA ASP A 13 36.72 -7.74 -2.95
C ASP A 13 35.42 -8.52 -2.67
N THR A 14 35.52 -9.81 -2.92
CA THR A 14 34.48 -10.82 -2.70
C THR A 14 34.41 -11.12 -1.20
N VAL A 15 33.39 -10.61 -0.51
CA VAL A 15 33.10 -11.04 0.87
C VAL A 15 32.31 -12.35 0.82
N LYS A 16 33.03 -13.46 1.03
CA LYS A 16 32.47 -14.77 1.34
C LYS A 16 31.91 -14.75 2.77
N GLY A 17 30.59 -14.63 2.92
CA GLY A 17 29.87 -14.88 4.17
C GLY A 17 29.29 -16.30 4.17
N SER A 18 29.86 -17.17 4.98
CA SER A 18 29.49 -18.58 5.20
C SER A 18 28.23 -18.72 6.07
N TRP A 19 27.29 -19.55 5.62
CA TRP A 19 26.21 -20.11 6.43
C TRP A 19 26.76 -21.14 7.43
N PRO A 20 26.28 -21.18 8.68
CA PRO A 20 26.34 -22.38 9.49
C PRO A 20 24.97 -23.10 9.49
N ALA A 21 25.01 -24.35 9.03
CA ALA A 21 24.00 -25.35 9.34
C ALA A 21 24.34 -26.04 10.68
N GLU A 22 23.30 -26.67 11.26
CA GLU A 22 23.37 -27.90 12.06
C GLU A 22 23.65 -27.78 13.57
N ALA A 23 22.65 -28.17 14.38
CA ALA A 23 22.73 -29.41 15.16
C ALA A 23 21.49 -29.60 16.05
N SER A 24 20.78 -30.70 15.80
CA SER A 24 19.87 -31.36 16.74
C SER A 24 20.64 -31.92 17.94
N GLY A 25 20.17 -31.65 19.16
CA GLY A 25 20.77 -32.17 20.39
C GLY A 25 19.71 -32.53 21.43
N THR A 26 19.27 -33.79 21.40
CA THR A 26 18.57 -34.46 22.51
C THR A 26 19.55 -34.70 23.66
N ASN A 27 19.17 -34.38 24.91
CA ASN A 27 19.79 -35.01 26.08
C ASN A 27 18.81 -35.09 27.26
N HIS A 28 18.57 -36.33 27.67
CA HIS A 28 18.00 -36.74 28.95
C HIS A 28 18.87 -36.28 30.14
N PRO A 29 18.28 -36.24 31.34
CA PRO A 29 18.95 -36.87 32.47
C PRO A 29 18.11 -38.00 33.10
N LYS A 30 18.83 -39.06 33.51
CA LYS A 30 18.34 -40.25 34.20
C LYS A 30 18.50 -40.13 35.72
N ALA A 31 17.56 -40.77 36.40
CA ALA A 31 17.68 -41.58 37.62
C ALA A 31 17.76 -40.91 39.00
N LEU A 32 16.89 -41.43 39.89
CA LEU A 32 16.96 -41.65 41.34
C LEU A 32 15.51 -41.51 41.85
N GLY A 33 14.75 -42.56 42.12
CA GLY A 33 15.07 -43.67 43.00
C GLY A 33 14.55 -43.34 44.41
N CYS A 34 13.24 -43.50 44.66
CA CYS A 34 12.73 -43.59 46.03
C CYS A 34 11.41 -44.39 46.07
N LEU A 35 11.50 -45.58 46.65
CA LEU A 35 10.41 -46.40 47.14
C LEU A 35 9.65 -45.65 48.25
N MET A 36 8.31 -45.63 48.19
CA MET A 36 7.41 -45.75 49.35
C MET A 36 5.96 -45.72 48.83
N ARG A 37 5.26 -46.85 48.83
CA ARG A 37 4.51 -47.45 49.96
C ARG A 37 3.01 -47.17 49.75
N TRP A 38 2.33 -48.22 49.29
CA TRP A 38 0.88 -48.30 49.17
C TRP A 38 0.22 -48.01 50.53
N GLY A 39 -0.61 -46.98 50.56
CA GLY A 39 -1.55 -46.69 51.64
C GLY A 39 -2.92 -46.46 51.03
N ILE A 40 -3.70 -47.54 50.95
CA ILE A 40 -5.11 -47.52 50.60
C ILE A 40 -5.83 -46.73 51.71
N PHE A 41 -6.23 -45.49 51.43
CA PHE A 41 -7.19 -44.75 52.23
C PHE A 41 -8.47 -44.60 51.42
N THR A 42 -9.39 -45.54 51.64
CA THR A 42 -10.81 -45.39 51.30
C THR A 42 -11.39 -44.27 52.16
N LEU A 43 -11.31 -43.04 51.68
CA LEU A 43 -12.06 -41.91 52.24
C LEU A 43 -13.42 -41.83 51.52
N GLN A 44 -14.42 -42.16 52.32
CA GLN A 44 -15.83 -42.20 52.03
C GLN A 44 -16.34 -40.82 51.57
N MET A 45 -16.48 -40.62 50.25
CA MET A 45 -17.25 -39.49 49.68
C MET A 45 -18.75 -39.72 49.94
N LYS A 46 -19.30 -39.26 51.06
CA LYS A 46 -20.76 -39.19 51.26
C LYS A 46 -21.31 -37.82 51.67
N ASP A 47 -20.48 -36.82 51.98
CA ASP A 47 -20.97 -35.61 52.66
C ASP A 47 -20.87 -34.30 51.87
N PHE A 48 -20.66 -34.31 50.55
CA PHE A 48 -20.60 -33.10 49.72
C PHE A 48 -21.83 -32.87 48.82
N LEU A 49 -23.03 -33.13 49.34
CA LEU A 49 -24.29 -32.69 48.75
C LEU A 49 -25.14 -31.92 49.77
N MET A 50 -24.54 -30.88 50.37
CA MET A 50 -25.33 -29.86 51.05
C MET A 50 -25.79 -28.84 50.02
N VAL A 51 -26.87 -29.17 49.29
CA VAL A 51 -27.60 -28.20 48.46
C VAL A 51 -28.27 -27.22 49.44
N PRO A 52 -27.92 -25.93 49.45
CA PRO A 52 -28.65 -24.97 50.27
C PRO A 52 -30.10 -24.97 49.79
N LYS A 53 -31.04 -25.31 50.68
CA LYS A 53 -32.49 -25.19 50.43
C LYS A 53 -32.79 -23.73 50.11
N PHE A 54 -32.84 -23.41 48.82
CA PHE A 54 -33.17 -22.09 48.31
C PHE A 54 -34.64 -21.82 48.69
N ARG A 55 -34.84 -21.08 49.77
CA ARG A 55 -36.17 -20.66 50.22
C ARG A 55 -36.75 -19.78 49.12
N ARG A 56 -37.79 -20.29 48.44
CA ARG A 56 -38.49 -19.61 47.32
C ARG A 56 -39.03 -18.25 47.79
N GLN A 57 -38.23 -17.22 47.63
CA GLN A 57 -38.63 -15.82 47.77
C GLN A 57 -39.05 -15.37 46.36
N PRO A 58 -40.36 -15.36 46.01
CA PRO A 58 -40.80 -15.03 44.66
C PRO A 58 -40.38 -13.62 44.23
N LYS A 59 -40.21 -12.70 45.20
CA LYS A 59 -39.70 -11.35 44.98
C LYS A 59 -38.27 -11.34 44.41
N LEU A 60 -37.42 -12.28 44.81
CA LEU A 60 -36.03 -12.38 44.34
C LEU A 60 -35.96 -12.89 42.90
N VAL A 61 -36.83 -13.83 42.53
CA VAL A 61 -36.89 -14.40 41.17
C VAL A 61 -37.40 -13.36 40.16
N ILE A 62 -38.40 -12.56 40.54
CA ILE A 62 -38.92 -11.49 39.68
C ILE A 62 -37.86 -10.40 39.48
N ALA A 63 -37.10 -10.05 40.52
CA ALA A 63 -36.05 -9.05 40.44
C ALA A 63 -34.91 -9.46 39.48
N THR A 64 -34.50 -10.73 39.49
CA THR A 64 -33.43 -11.21 38.59
C THR A 64 -33.90 -11.30 37.13
N MET A 65 -35.16 -11.66 36.89
CA MET A 65 -35.73 -11.66 35.53
C MET A 65 -35.86 -10.24 34.95
N ALA A 66 -36.27 -9.26 35.76
CA ALA A 66 -36.34 -7.87 35.33
C ALA A 66 -34.96 -7.29 34.98
N LEU A 67 -33.94 -7.62 35.79
CA LEU A 67 -32.57 -7.17 35.54
C LEU A 67 -31.98 -7.80 34.26
N GLY A 68 -32.27 -9.09 34.02
CA GLY A 68 -31.85 -9.79 32.80
C GLY A 68 -32.49 -9.23 31.52
N LEU A 69 -33.77 -8.86 31.57
CA LEU A 69 -34.48 -8.23 30.45
C LEU A 69 -33.96 -6.81 30.13
N ALA A 70 -33.59 -6.03 31.16
CA ALA A 70 -33.03 -4.70 30.95
C ALA A 70 -31.64 -4.75 30.30
N LEU A 71 -30.79 -5.70 30.71
CA LEU A 71 -29.44 -5.85 30.15
C LEU A 71 -29.46 -6.32 28.69
N THR A 72 -30.35 -7.27 28.36
CA THR A 72 -30.44 -7.81 27.00
C THR A 72 -31.00 -6.80 26.00
N THR A 73 -31.98 -5.99 26.40
CA THR A 73 -32.54 -4.93 25.54
C THR A 73 -31.53 -3.80 25.31
N GLY A 74 -30.80 -3.37 26.35
CA GLY A 74 -29.74 -2.37 26.22
C GLY A 74 -28.60 -2.79 25.27
N LEU A 75 -28.14 -4.05 25.37
CA LEU A 75 -27.10 -4.60 24.48
C LEU A 75 -27.58 -4.73 23.03
N SER A 76 -28.83 -5.15 22.81
CA SER A 76 -29.40 -5.32 21.47
C SER A 76 -29.55 -3.98 20.74
N VAL A 77 -30.00 -2.94 21.46
CA VAL A 77 -30.10 -1.58 20.92
C VAL A 77 -28.72 -0.98 20.67
N GLY A 78 -27.78 -1.17 21.59
CA GLY A 78 -26.38 -0.74 21.43
C GLY A 78 -25.71 -1.37 20.20
N LEU A 79 -25.95 -2.66 19.93
CA LEU A 79 -25.43 -3.35 18.75
C LEU A 79 -26.07 -2.86 17.44
N LEU A 80 -27.39 -2.64 17.42
CA LEU A 80 -28.09 -2.13 16.23
C LEU A 80 -27.66 -0.71 15.87
N VAL A 81 -27.51 0.15 16.88
CA VAL A 81 -26.97 1.50 16.68
C VAL A 81 -25.51 1.42 16.26
N GLY A 82 -24.66 0.67 16.95
CA GLY A 82 -23.26 0.48 16.55
C GLY A 82 -23.08 0.04 15.09
N HIS A 83 -23.95 -0.82 14.58
CA HIS A 83 -23.94 -1.26 13.18
C HIS A 83 -24.30 -0.19 12.17
N THR A 84 -25.13 0.80 12.51
CA THR A 84 -25.49 1.88 11.58
C THR A 84 -24.45 3.00 11.55
N TRP A 85 -23.63 3.15 12.60
CA TRP A 85 -22.55 4.14 12.66
C TRP A 85 -21.18 3.60 12.21
N GLN A 86 -21.03 2.27 12.08
CA GLN A 86 -19.83 1.64 11.51
C GLN A 86 -19.90 1.50 9.98
N ARG A 87 -19.97 2.63 9.27
CA ARG A 87 -19.46 2.68 7.89
C ARG A 87 -18.27 3.63 7.77
N PRO A 88 -17.14 3.36 8.42
CA PRO A 88 -15.90 3.66 7.74
C PRO A 88 -15.73 2.60 6.64
N GLU A 89 -15.85 3.05 5.40
CA GLU A 89 -15.47 2.29 4.20
C GLU A 89 -13.94 2.15 4.20
N TYR A 90 -13.41 1.31 5.11
CA TYR A 90 -12.04 0.83 5.07
C TYR A 90 -12.08 -0.58 4.48
N THR A 91 -12.03 -0.63 3.15
CA THR A 91 -11.78 -1.86 2.40
C THR A 91 -10.36 -2.32 2.72
N LEU A 92 -10.22 -3.45 3.41
CA LEU A 92 -8.98 -4.22 3.40
C LEU A 92 -9.30 -5.72 3.34
N GLN A 93 -8.59 -6.38 2.43
CA GLN A 93 -8.34 -7.82 2.30
C GLN A 93 -9.26 -8.67 1.42
N GLY A 94 -8.80 -8.79 0.17
CA GLY A 94 -9.01 -9.97 -0.67
C GLY A 94 -8.24 -9.86 -1.99
N TRP A 95 -6.91 -9.69 -1.93
CA TRP A 95 -6.02 -9.43 -3.08
C TRP A 95 -6.23 -8.08 -3.80
N ASP A 96 -5.92 -6.99 -3.10
CA ASP A 96 -5.33 -5.82 -3.77
C ASP A 96 -3.85 -6.11 -3.96
N ILE A 97 -3.33 -6.03 -5.18
CA ILE A 97 -1.89 -6.02 -5.40
C ILE A 97 -1.39 -4.74 -4.72
N PRO A 98 -0.65 -4.80 -3.59
CA PRO A 98 -0.09 -3.59 -3.01
C PRO A 98 0.93 -3.10 -4.01
N VAL A 99 0.55 -2.09 -4.77
CA VAL A 99 1.52 -1.39 -5.60
C VAL A 99 2.42 -0.64 -4.63
N SER A 100 3.61 -1.18 -4.40
CA SER A 100 4.68 -0.48 -3.69
C SER A 100 5.44 0.40 -4.68
N ALA A 101 4.90 1.58 -4.96
CA ALA A 101 5.69 2.74 -5.35
C ALA A 101 5.88 3.64 -4.10
N SER A 102 6.87 4.54 -4.09
CA SER A 102 7.34 5.26 -2.89
C SER A 102 6.23 5.97 -2.07
N ALA A 103 5.08 6.29 -2.68
CA ALA A 103 3.82 6.54 -2.00
C ALA A 103 2.63 6.46 -2.99
N SER A 104 2.23 5.27 -3.42
CA SER A 104 1.02 5.09 -4.25
C SER A 104 -0.18 4.63 -3.42
N VAL A 105 -1.32 5.30 -3.58
CA VAL A 105 -2.62 4.90 -3.04
C VAL A 105 -3.65 4.89 -4.16
N ALA A 106 -4.35 3.78 -4.34
CA ALA A 106 -5.44 3.66 -5.28
C ALA A 106 -6.76 3.62 -4.52
N GLY A 107 -7.68 4.53 -4.86
CA GLY A 107 -9.05 4.56 -4.34
C GLY A 107 -10.06 4.33 -5.47
N PRO A 108 -11.34 4.10 -5.13
CA PRO A 108 -12.40 3.80 -6.11
C PRO A 108 -12.79 4.96 -7.03
N THR A 109 -12.27 6.17 -6.75
CA THR A 109 -12.54 7.40 -7.50
C THR A 109 -11.25 8.08 -7.97
N VAL A 110 -10.23 8.11 -7.12
CA VAL A 110 -8.94 8.77 -7.38
C VAL A 110 -7.80 7.82 -7.02
N ALA A 111 -6.76 7.79 -7.84
CA ALA A 111 -5.48 7.19 -7.48
C ALA A 111 -4.38 8.27 -7.48
N ALA A 112 -3.43 8.14 -6.56
CA ALA A 112 -2.32 9.07 -6.42
C ALA A 112 -0.99 8.32 -6.26
N ALA A 113 0.09 8.90 -6.76
CA ALA A 113 1.44 8.39 -6.60
C ALA A 113 2.45 9.55 -6.59
N THR A 114 3.57 9.41 -5.86
CA THR A 114 4.68 10.38 -5.92
C THR A 114 5.87 9.81 -6.66
N GLY A 115 6.64 10.67 -7.33
CA GLY A 115 7.87 10.25 -8.02
C GLY A 115 8.91 11.37 -8.10
N PRO A 116 10.21 11.01 -8.16
CA PRO A 116 11.30 11.98 -8.24
C PRO A 116 11.34 12.64 -9.63
N ILE A 117 11.03 13.92 -9.71
CA ILE A 117 11.10 14.69 -10.97
C ILE A 117 12.55 15.03 -11.29
N ASP A 118 13.29 15.42 -10.24
CA ASP A 118 14.68 15.84 -10.27
C ASP A 118 15.33 15.44 -8.92
N ASP A 119 16.64 15.63 -8.75
CA ASP A 119 17.39 15.19 -7.56
C ASP A 119 16.87 15.77 -6.22
N ARG A 120 16.11 16.87 -6.27
CA ARG A 120 15.58 17.58 -5.08
C ARG A 120 14.09 17.86 -5.13
N ILE A 121 13.40 17.38 -6.16
CA ILE A 121 12.01 17.76 -6.46
C ILE A 121 11.21 16.50 -6.72
N GLU A 122 10.10 16.37 -6.01
CA GLU A 122 9.09 15.34 -6.25
C GLU A 122 7.85 15.92 -6.93
N GLY A 123 7.21 15.07 -7.73
CA GLY A 123 5.92 15.33 -8.34
C GLY A 123 4.86 14.44 -7.71
N LEU A 124 3.68 15.03 -7.46
CA LEU A 124 2.46 14.31 -7.09
C LEU A 124 1.66 14.05 -8.36
N PHE A 125 1.49 12.78 -8.70
CA PHE A 125 0.63 12.31 -9.76
C PHE A 125 -0.73 11.95 -9.18
N THR A 126 -1.80 12.41 -9.81
CA THR A 126 -3.18 12.08 -9.46
C THR A 126 -3.95 11.73 -10.72
N ILE A 127 -4.76 10.69 -10.66
CA ILE A 127 -5.69 10.32 -11.73
C ILE A 127 -7.10 10.19 -11.16
N ASP A 128 -8.05 10.81 -11.85
CA ASP A 128 -9.47 10.64 -11.57
C ASP A 128 -10.07 9.56 -12.49
N SER A 129 -10.70 8.56 -11.89
CA SER A 129 -11.33 7.46 -12.60
C SER A 129 -12.57 7.86 -13.40
N LEU A 130 -13.23 8.97 -13.04
CA LEU A 130 -14.42 9.44 -13.75
C LEU A 130 -14.05 10.19 -15.03
N SER A 131 -13.07 11.10 -14.93
CA SER A 131 -12.63 11.91 -16.08
C SER A 131 -11.47 11.31 -16.87
N GLY A 132 -10.79 10.28 -16.35
CA GLY A 132 -9.60 9.70 -16.98
C GLY A 132 -8.44 10.69 -17.08
N ARG A 133 -8.50 11.79 -16.34
CA ARG A 133 -7.50 12.84 -16.40
C ARG A 133 -6.37 12.53 -15.41
N LEU A 134 -5.18 12.32 -15.96
CA LEU A 134 -3.94 12.23 -15.21
C LEU A 134 -3.34 13.62 -15.06
N GLN A 135 -3.01 14.02 -13.85
CA GLN A 135 -2.36 15.28 -13.53
C GLN A 135 -1.06 15.02 -12.75
N CYS A 136 -0.03 15.80 -13.05
CA CYS A 136 1.23 15.85 -12.30
C CYS A 136 1.42 17.26 -11.74
N ALA A 137 1.29 17.41 -10.44
CA ALA A 137 1.56 18.65 -9.72
C ALA A 137 2.95 18.59 -9.07
N ILE A 138 3.79 19.57 -9.35
CA ILE A 138 5.19 19.60 -8.89
C ILE A 138 5.38 20.75 -7.92
N LEU A 139 5.92 20.42 -6.74
CA LEU A 139 6.27 21.38 -5.70
C LEU A 139 7.67 21.93 -5.96
N TYR A 140 7.81 23.24 -6.07
CA TYR A 140 9.14 23.85 -6.19
C TYR A 140 9.82 23.87 -4.83
N THR A 141 10.93 23.16 -4.69
CA THR A 141 11.74 23.14 -3.46
C THR A 141 12.86 24.18 -3.47
N GLN A 142 13.04 24.89 -4.59
CA GLN A 142 14.09 25.89 -4.80
C GLN A 142 13.59 27.06 -5.66
N GLY A 143 14.31 28.18 -5.60
CA GLY A 143 14.02 29.39 -6.37
C GLY A 143 13.03 30.35 -5.70
N PRO A 144 12.61 31.43 -6.39
CA PRO A 144 11.75 32.48 -5.84
C PRO A 144 10.35 32.00 -5.38
N ARG A 145 9.89 30.87 -5.93
CA ARG A 145 8.59 30.24 -5.61
C ARG A 145 8.75 28.97 -4.77
N GLN A 146 9.75 28.92 -3.90
CA GLN A 146 9.96 27.78 -3.01
C GLN A 146 8.70 27.48 -2.18
N ASN A 147 8.48 26.19 -1.93
CA ASN A 147 7.36 25.62 -1.18
C ASN A 147 5.97 25.90 -1.79
N GLN A 148 5.88 26.11 -3.11
CA GLN A 148 4.61 26.30 -3.82
C GLN A 148 4.49 25.34 -5.01
N PHE A 149 3.26 24.86 -5.26
CA PHE A 149 2.94 24.15 -6.49
C PHE A 149 2.95 25.16 -7.65
N ALA A 150 3.94 25.02 -8.53
CA ALA A 150 4.17 25.97 -9.60
C ALA A 150 4.28 25.29 -10.97
N ALA A 151 4.29 23.96 -11.04
CA ALA A 151 4.17 23.26 -12.30
C ALA A 151 3.07 22.20 -12.30
N VAL A 152 2.28 22.19 -13.36
CA VAL A 152 1.13 21.28 -13.54
C VAL A 152 1.13 20.75 -14.97
N TYR A 153 1.16 19.42 -15.11
CA TYR A 153 1.05 18.75 -16.40
C TYR A 153 -0.15 17.81 -16.43
N GLU A 154 -0.84 17.70 -17.56
CA GLU A 154 -2.07 16.90 -17.68
C GLU A 154 -2.07 15.99 -18.93
N ALA A 155 -2.72 14.83 -18.84
CA ALA A 155 -3.01 13.97 -19.99
C ALA A 155 -4.36 13.25 -19.84
N SER A 156 -4.94 12.87 -20.97
CA SER A 156 -6.20 12.15 -21.08
C SER A 156 -5.91 10.66 -21.28
N VAL A 157 -6.06 9.87 -20.22
CA VAL A 157 -5.76 8.43 -20.27
C VAL A 157 -6.81 7.67 -21.09
N PHE A 158 -8.03 8.19 -21.18
CA PHE A 158 -9.09 7.55 -21.97
C PHE A 158 -8.77 7.49 -23.46
N GLU A 159 -8.19 8.57 -23.99
CA GLU A 159 -7.79 8.66 -25.39
C GLU A 159 -6.63 7.69 -25.68
N ASP A 160 -5.66 7.64 -24.76
CA ASP A 160 -4.43 6.87 -24.96
C ASP A 160 -4.62 5.36 -24.74
N LEU A 161 -5.55 4.95 -23.86
CA LEU A 161 -5.87 3.54 -23.59
C LEU A 161 -7.07 3.01 -24.39
N ASN A 162 -7.73 3.85 -25.19
CA ASN A 162 -8.93 3.50 -25.97
C ASN A 162 -10.02 2.82 -25.11
N ILE A 163 -10.25 3.33 -23.91
CA ILE A 163 -11.23 2.77 -22.97
C ILE A 163 -12.62 3.28 -23.34
N GLU A 164 -13.55 2.36 -23.61
CA GLU A 164 -14.96 2.70 -23.81
C GLU A 164 -15.54 3.28 -22.51
N GLY A 165 -15.95 4.55 -22.54
CA GLY A 165 -16.46 5.32 -21.39
C GLY A 165 -17.75 4.78 -20.73
N THR A 166 -18.26 3.63 -21.17
CA THR A 166 -19.45 2.97 -20.62
C THR A 166 -19.14 2.13 -19.38
N LYS A 167 -17.89 1.66 -19.20
CA LYS A 167 -17.49 0.85 -18.04
C LYS A 167 -16.72 1.70 -17.03
N LYS A 168 -17.04 1.59 -15.74
CA LYS A 168 -16.27 2.23 -14.67
C LYS A 168 -14.82 1.70 -14.71
N PRO A 169 -13.81 2.51 -15.08
CA PRO A 169 -12.43 2.07 -15.14
C PRO A 169 -11.88 1.88 -13.73
N ASN A 170 -10.96 0.92 -13.56
CA ASN A 170 -10.25 0.73 -12.30
C ASN A 170 -8.77 1.03 -12.55
N TYR A 171 -8.32 2.24 -12.22
CA TYR A 171 -6.95 2.65 -12.49
C TYR A 171 -6.00 2.32 -11.35
N LEU A 172 -4.88 1.72 -11.71
CA LEU A 172 -3.70 1.62 -10.86
C LEU A 172 -2.68 2.63 -11.36
N LEU A 173 -2.24 3.50 -10.47
CA LEU A 173 -1.22 4.52 -10.75
C LEU A 173 0.08 4.12 -10.06
N LEU A 174 1.16 4.05 -10.84
CA LEU A 174 2.50 3.73 -10.36
C LEU A 174 3.48 4.78 -10.87
N THR A 175 4.56 4.99 -10.11
CA THR A 175 5.69 5.80 -10.53
C THR A 175 6.95 4.95 -10.55
N GLY A 176 7.81 5.19 -11.54
CA GLY A 176 9.12 4.56 -11.63
C GLY A 176 10.21 5.57 -11.93
N TYR A 177 11.43 5.27 -11.50
CA TYR A 177 12.60 6.03 -11.89
C TYR A 177 12.97 5.70 -13.33
N ALA A 178 13.14 6.73 -14.16
CA ALA A 178 13.58 6.57 -15.55
C ALA A 178 14.44 7.76 -15.97
N ASN A 179 15.69 7.49 -16.31
CA ASN A 179 16.58 8.49 -16.91
C ASN A 179 16.43 8.42 -18.43
N LEU A 180 15.45 9.15 -18.95
CA LEU A 180 15.10 9.13 -20.38
C LEU A 180 16.19 9.83 -21.19
N ALA A 181 16.63 9.18 -22.27
CA ALA A 181 17.65 9.73 -23.15
C ALA A 181 17.19 11.07 -23.75
N ARG A 182 18.05 12.09 -23.64
CA ARG A 182 17.83 13.39 -24.29
C ARG A 182 17.90 13.18 -25.81
N GLY A 183 16.75 13.28 -26.48
CA GLY A 183 16.65 13.03 -27.91
C GLY A 183 17.63 13.88 -28.74
N ARG A 184 18.38 13.24 -29.64
CA ARG A 184 19.14 13.88 -30.72
C ARG A 184 18.16 14.23 -31.86
N GLY A 185 17.33 15.26 -31.71
CA GLY A 185 16.39 15.61 -32.77
C GLY A 185 15.43 16.74 -32.43
N ASN A 186 15.72 17.92 -33.01
CA ASN A 186 14.82 19.02 -33.38
C ASN A 186 13.48 19.20 -32.63
N SER A 187 13.52 19.48 -31.32
CA SER A 187 12.61 20.43 -30.66
C SER A 187 13.22 20.80 -29.30
N GLY A 188 13.34 22.09 -29.02
CA GLY A 188 14.26 22.65 -28.04
C GLY A 188 14.15 22.09 -26.61
N SER A 189 15.23 21.48 -26.14
CA SER A 189 15.77 21.56 -24.77
C SER A 189 14.80 21.45 -23.58
N ILE A 190 13.74 20.64 -23.67
CA ILE A 190 13.01 20.19 -22.48
C ILE A 190 13.51 18.79 -22.12
N GLN A 191 14.19 18.71 -20.98
CA GLN A 191 14.70 17.46 -20.45
C GLN A 191 13.52 16.70 -19.83
N PRO A 192 13.25 15.45 -20.20
CA PRO A 192 12.27 14.67 -19.47
C PRO A 192 12.71 14.53 -18.01
N ALA A 193 11.77 14.56 -17.08
CA ALA A 193 12.02 14.30 -15.67
C ALA A 193 12.67 12.91 -15.45
N ASN A 194 13.31 12.73 -14.30
CA ASN A 194 13.92 11.45 -13.91
C ASN A 194 12.88 10.40 -13.46
N CYS A 195 11.60 10.58 -13.80
CA CYS A 195 10.52 9.65 -13.50
C CYS A 195 9.53 9.51 -14.64
N VAL A 196 8.81 8.40 -14.57
CA VAL A 196 7.67 8.09 -15.43
C VAL A 196 6.48 7.67 -14.57
N ALA A 197 5.28 7.98 -15.04
CA ALA A 197 4.03 7.51 -14.46
C ALA A 197 3.46 6.40 -15.33
N TYR A 198 3.23 5.23 -14.73
CA TYR A 198 2.53 4.12 -15.34
C TYR A 198 1.07 4.17 -14.90
N VAL A 199 0.16 4.13 -15.86
CA VAL A 199 -1.27 3.99 -15.60
C VAL A 199 -1.72 2.66 -16.17
N VAL A 200 -2.32 1.82 -15.34
CA VAL A 200 -2.84 0.51 -15.73
C VAL A 200 -4.35 0.50 -15.49
N ASP A 201 -5.13 0.12 -16.49
CA ASP A 201 -6.54 -0.23 -16.27
C ASP A 201 -6.64 -1.69 -15.82
N GLY A 202 -7.06 -1.90 -14.58
CA GLY A 202 -7.26 -3.22 -13.99
C GLY A 202 -8.35 -4.04 -14.67
N ASN A 203 -9.28 -3.40 -15.39
CA ASN A 203 -10.36 -4.11 -16.07
C ASN A 203 -9.90 -4.81 -17.35
N THR A 204 -9.15 -4.11 -18.19
CA THR A 204 -8.67 -4.61 -19.50
C THR A 204 -7.25 -5.13 -19.44
N GLY A 205 -6.43 -4.62 -18.52
CA GLY A 205 -5.00 -4.86 -18.46
C GLY A 205 -4.19 -3.99 -19.43
N HIS A 206 -4.82 -3.02 -20.11
CA HIS A 206 -4.10 -2.02 -20.88
C HIS A 206 -3.34 -1.06 -19.98
N PHE A 207 -2.14 -0.67 -20.39
CA PHE A 207 -1.32 0.26 -19.64
C PHE A 207 -0.63 1.27 -20.54
N ALA A 208 -0.44 2.47 -20.02
CA ALA A 208 0.22 3.58 -20.70
C ALA A 208 1.30 4.16 -19.78
N VAL A 209 2.36 4.67 -20.41
CA VAL A 209 3.50 5.26 -19.70
C VAL A 209 3.66 6.71 -20.11
N TYR A 210 3.72 7.59 -19.13
CA TYR A 210 3.82 9.04 -19.33
C TYR A 210 5.13 9.58 -18.76
N GLY A 211 5.81 10.41 -19.55
CA GLY A 211 6.96 11.20 -19.12
C GLY A 211 6.58 12.64 -18.83
N VAL A 212 7.22 13.24 -17.84
CA VAL A 212 7.01 14.65 -17.51
C VAL A 212 8.02 15.51 -18.27
N PRO A 213 7.58 16.46 -19.11
CA PRO A 213 8.48 17.46 -19.68
C PRO A 213 8.96 18.40 -18.58
N TRP A 214 10.27 18.46 -18.31
CA TRP A 214 10.81 19.21 -17.18
C TRP A 214 11.95 20.17 -17.58
N SER A 215 11.97 21.35 -16.97
CA SER A 215 13.09 22.29 -17.13
C SER A 215 13.54 22.84 -15.79
N PRO A 216 14.69 22.36 -15.24
CA PRO A 216 15.21 22.88 -13.97
C PRO A 216 15.61 24.36 -14.06
N ASN A 217 15.91 24.85 -15.26
CA ASN A 217 16.23 26.26 -15.53
C ASN A 217 15.04 27.19 -15.27
N LEU A 218 13.81 26.72 -15.45
CA LEU A 218 12.60 27.52 -15.20
C LEU A 218 12.25 27.53 -13.71
N VAL A 219 12.59 26.48 -12.98
CA VAL A 219 12.46 26.42 -11.51
C VAL A 219 13.37 27.43 -10.83
N SER A 220 14.65 27.50 -11.24
CA SER A 220 15.59 28.46 -10.65
C SER A 220 15.15 29.91 -10.85
N ARG A 221 14.39 30.19 -11.91
CA ARG A 221 13.77 31.50 -12.19
C ARG A 221 12.40 31.68 -11.52
N GLY A 222 11.86 30.65 -10.88
CA GLY A 222 10.50 30.66 -10.29
C GLY A 222 9.40 30.79 -11.34
N THR A 223 9.68 30.44 -12.61
CA THR A 223 8.70 30.50 -13.69
C THR A 223 7.75 29.30 -13.58
N PRO A 224 6.42 29.50 -13.65
CA PRO A 224 5.49 28.38 -13.66
C PRO A 224 5.70 27.56 -14.94
N GLN A 225 5.56 26.25 -14.84
CA GLN A 225 5.67 25.36 -15.99
C GLN A 225 4.38 24.56 -16.13
N GLY A 226 4.04 24.14 -17.34
CA GLY A 226 2.88 23.30 -17.53
C GLY A 226 2.64 22.96 -18.99
N GLY A 227 1.67 22.09 -19.21
CA GLY A 227 1.35 21.57 -20.53
C GLY A 227 0.85 20.15 -20.44
N SER A 228 1.02 19.39 -21.52
CA SER A 228 0.61 17.99 -21.54
C SER A 228 1.73 17.07 -21.05
N LEU A 229 1.36 16.01 -20.33
CA LEU A 229 2.26 14.88 -20.09
C LEU A 229 2.54 14.19 -21.42
N ARG A 230 3.79 13.76 -21.61
CA ARG A 230 4.21 13.12 -22.85
C ARG A 230 3.91 11.62 -22.78
N LEU A 231 3.01 11.12 -23.61
CA LEU A 231 2.86 9.69 -23.82
C LEU A 231 4.18 9.12 -24.38
N LEU A 232 4.72 8.11 -23.72
CA LEU A 232 5.95 7.42 -24.12
C LEU A 232 5.64 6.13 -24.87
N ASP A 233 4.76 5.31 -24.31
CA ASP A 233 4.37 4.02 -24.89
C ASP A 233 3.06 3.49 -24.26
N VAL A 234 2.43 2.54 -24.95
CA VAL A 234 1.18 1.85 -24.54
C VAL A 234 1.34 0.34 -24.75
N GLY A 235 0.80 -0.48 -23.85
CA GLY A 235 0.86 -1.93 -23.93
C GLY A 235 -0.32 -2.64 -23.28
N THR A 236 -0.27 -3.98 -23.29
CA THR A 236 -1.25 -4.85 -22.62
C THR A 236 -0.54 -5.85 -21.71
N ALA A 237 -1.02 -5.98 -20.48
CA ALA A 237 -0.47 -6.90 -19.48
C ALA A 237 -1.06 -8.32 -19.58
N ARG A 238 -2.19 -8.49 -20.26
CA ARG A 238 -2.81 -9.80 -20.45
C ARG A 238 -2.11 -10.50 -21.61
N MET A 239 -1.49 -11.64 -21.31
CA MET A 239 -1.00 -12.56 -22.33
C MET A 239 -2.23 -13.17 -23.01
N GLU A 240 -2.54 -12.75 -24.24
CA GLU A 240 -3.43 -13.56 -25.07
C GLU A 240 -2.76 -14.92 -25.28
N GLN A 241 -3.39 -15.93 -24.71
CA GLN A 241 -2.94 -17.30 -24.72
C GLN A 241 -2.81 -17.76 -26.19
N ILE A 242 -1.59 -18.09 -26.61
CA ILE A 242 -1.32 -18.89 -27.80
C ILE A 242 -2.11 -20.20 -27.61
N ARG A 243 -3.25 -20.31 -28.29
CA ARG A 243 -3.92 -21.58 -28.59
C ARG A 243 -3.52 -21.92 -30.02
N GLU A 244 -2.50 -22.76 -30.15
CA GLU A 244 -2.27 -23.61 -31.31
C GLU A 244 -2.40 -25.07 -30.88
#